data_AF-A0A3A4A1M7-F1
#
_entry.id   AF-A0A3A4A1M7-F1
#
_cell.length_a   1.000
_cell.length_b   1.000
_cell.length_c   1.000
_cell.angle_alpha   90.00
_cell.angle_beta   90.00
_cell.angle_gamma   90.00
#
_symmetry.space_group_name_H-M   'P 1'
#
loop_
_entity.id
_entity.type
_entity.pdbx_description
1 polymer ?
#
loop_
_entity_poly.entity_id
_entity_poly.type
_entity_poly.pdbx_seq_one_letter_code
_entity_poly.pdbx_strand_id
1 'polypeptide(L)'
;MTGTPLRGPALAVAAITHIAHNPDTWDQNDWRCRTSMCLAGHIAELSGGRWLAHWDPDRSGWYVGSERLDFFREALPYGPLAYLHAEPDDSPDHIRRYEDIPVVSVPDRANRLLGRTDHGLFDADLDLYMLWYMIGELWPEEVPDGPLPGPPPPLS
;
A
#
# COMPACT_ATOMS: atom_id res chain seq x y z
N MET A 1 19.88 -6.23 10.30
CA MET A 1 20.49 -5.66 9.07
C MET A 1 19.80 -4.33 8.81
N THR A 2 20.49 -3.21 9.00
CA THR A 2 19.96 -1.86 8.75
C THR A 2 20.23 -1.48 7.30
N GLY A 3 19.45 -2.05 6.37
CA GLY A 3 19.44 -1.56 4.98
C GLY A 3 18.72 -0.22 4.92
N THR A 4 19.15 0.66 4.02
CA THR A 4 18.39 1.87 3.69
C THR A 4 16.99 1.46 3.23
N PRO A 5 15.91 2.00 3.82
CA PRO A 5 14.55 1.71 3.37
C PRO A 5 14.38 2.04 1.88
N LEU A 6 13.74 1.15 1.11
CA LEU A 6 13.41 1.42 -0.29
C LEU A 6 12.48 2.64 -0.38
N ARG A 7 12.69 3.48 -1.38
CA ARG A 7 11.90 4.69 -1.70
C ARG A 7 11.87 4.91 -3.21
N GLY A 8 10.96 5.77 -3.68
CA GLY A 8 10.91 6.19 -5.07
C GLY A 8 10.73 5.02 -6.05
N PRO A 9 11.43 5.05 -7.21
CA PRO A 9 11.30 4.02 -8.24
C PRO A 9 11.59 2.61 -7.73
N ALA A 10 12.63 2.44 -6.92
CA ALA A 10 13.04 1.13 -6.42
C ALA A 10 11.96 0.49 -5.53
N LEU A 11 11.23 1.28 -4.74
CA LEU A 11 10.10 0.79 -3.96
C LEU A 11 8.90 0.42 -4.85
N ALA A 12 8.63 1.24 -5.87
CA ALA A 12 7.59 1.01 -6.86
C ALA A 12 7.80 -0.32 -7.62
N VAL A 13 9.03 -0.53 -8.12
CA VAL A 13 9.44 -1.76 -8.80
C VAL A 13 9.38 -2.96 -7.86
N ALA A 14 9.84 -2.82 -6.62
CA ALA A 14 9.75 -3.89 -5.63
C ALA A 14 8.29 -4.30 -5.33
N ALA A 15 7.37 -3.33 -5.23
CA ALA A 15 5.95 -3.58 -5.01
C ALA A 15 5.30 -4.31 -6.21
N ILE A 16 5.50 -3.84 -7.44
CA ILE A 16 4.95 -4.53 -8.62
C ILE A 16 5.56 -5.92 -8.78
N THR A 17 6.86 -6.08 -8.56
CA THR A 17 7.52 -7.39 -8.63
C THR A 17 6.95 -8.35 -7.59
N HIS A 18 6.67 -7.87 -6.38
CA HIS A 18 6.01 -8.67 -5.35
C HIS A 18 4.62 -9.13 -5.80
N ILE A 19 3.81 -8.20 -6.33
CA ILE A 19 2.46 -8.49 -6.85
C ILE A 19 2.50 -9.51 -8.00
N ALA A 20 3.41 -9.33 -8.97
CA ALA A 20 3.55 -10.22 -10.12
C ALA A 20 3.89 -11.66 -9.70
N HIS A 21 4.67 -11.82 -8.64
CA HIS A 21 5.00 -13.14 -8.10
C HIS A 21 3.95 -13.70 -7.13
N ASN A 22 3.01 -12.88 -6.64
CA ASN A 22 1.98 -13.25 -5.66
C ASN A 22 0.61 -12.64 -6.05
N PRO A 23 0.05 -12.96 -7.23
CA PRO A 23 -1.12 -12.26 -7.75
C PRO A 23 -2.36 -12.37 -6.84
N ASP A 24 -2.49 -13.46 -6.08
CA ASP A 24 -3.59 -13.66 -5.12
C ASP A 24 -3.56 -12.66 -3.94
N THR A 25 -2.44 -11.96 -3.75
CA THR A 25 -2.28 -10.92 -2.72
C THR A 25 -2.62 -9.53 -3.21
N TRP A 26 -3.07 -9.39 -4.46
CA TRP A 26 -3.37 -8.09 -5.05
C TRP A 26 -4.81 -8.02 -5.53
N ASP A 27 -5.46 -6.94 -5.10
CA ASP A 27 -6.74 -6.50 -5.65
C ASP A 27 -6.68 -4.97 -5.66
N GLN A 28 -6.58 -4.39 -6.85
CA GLN A 28 -6.46 -2.94 -6.98
C GLN A 28 -7.72 -2.20 -6.47
N ASN A 29 -8.88 -2.86 -6.47
CA ASN A 29 -10.13 -2.30 -5.97
C ASN A 29 -10.26 -2.38 -4.44
N ASP A 30 -9.35 -3.09 -3.75
CA ASP A 30 -9.39 -3.24 -2.30
C ASP A 30 -8.15 -2.61 -1.64
N TRP A 31 -8.38 -1.62 -0.77
CA TRP A 31 -7.30 -0.99 -0.01
C TRP A 31 -6.46 -2.00 0.76
N ARG A 32 -7.17 -2.91 1.46
CA ARG A 32 -6.61 -3.98 2.26
C ARG A 32 -7.72 -4.88 2.75
N CYS A 33 -7.72 -6.09 2.22
CA CYS A 33 -8.45 -7.24 2.70
C CYS A 33 -7.51 -8.12 3.55
N ARG A 34 -8.05 -9.15 4.21
CA ARG A 34 -7.27 -10.09 5.02
C ARG A 34 -6.08 -10.70 4.26
N THR A 35 -6.22 -10.88 2.95
CA THR A 35 -5.28 -11.61 2.09
C THR A 35 -4.78 -10.81 0.89
N SER A 36 -5.45 -9.72 0.51
CA SER A 36 -5.09 -8.91 -0.65
C SER A 36 -5.05 -7.41 -0.32
N MET A 37 -4.35 -6.63 -1.14
CA MET A 37 -4.32 -5.17 -1.05
C MET A 37 -3.99 -4.55 -2.42
N CYS A 38 -4.35 -3.29 -2.62
CA CYS A 38 -3.97 -2.53 -3.80
C CYS A 38 -2.48 -2.19 -3.81
N LEU A 39 -1.97 -1.61 -4.90
CA LEU A 39 -0.55 -1.21 -4.99
C LEU A 39 -0.11 -0.31 -3.84
N ALA A 40 -0.94 0.65 -3.42
CA ALA A 40 -0.63 1.54 -2.31
C ALA A 40 -0.45 0.77 -0.98
N GLY A 41 -1.27 -0.26 -0.75
CA GLY A 41 -1.14 -1.15 0.39
C GLY A 41 0.18 -1.92 0.37
N HIS A 42 0.56 -2.48 -0.79
CA HIS A 42 1.83 -3.18 -0.95
C HIS A 42 3.04 -2.27 -0.71
N ILE A 43 2.99 -1.02 -1.18
CA ILE A 43 4.02 0.00 -0.92
C ILE A 43 4.11 0.30 0.58
N ALA A 44 2.98 0.46 1.27
CA ALA A 44 2.95 0.68 2.71
C ALA A 44 3.54 -0.51 3.48
N GLU A 45 3.20 -1.75 3.12
CA GLU A 45 3.70 -2.96 3.76
C GLU A 45 5.22 -3.11 3.57
N LEU A 46 5.71 -3.02 2.32
CA LEU A 46 7.14 -3.16 1.99
C LEU A 46 8.02 -2.06 2.61
N SER A 47 7.44 -0.90 2.91
CA SER A 47 8.15 0.19 3.59
C SER A 47 8.10 0.10 5.13
N GLY A 48 7.42 -0.91 5.68
CA GLY A 48 7.29 -1.11 7.12
C GLY A 48 6.22 -0.25 7.78
N GLY A 49 5.20 0.18 7.02
CA GLY A 49 4.10 1.00 7.50
C GLY A 49 3.35 0.36 8.67
N ARG A 50 3.00 1.17 9.67
CA ARG A 50 2.21 0.71 10.82
C ARG A 50 0.73 0.99 10.56
N TRP A 51 -0.03 -0.05 10.24
CA TRP A 51 -1.46 0.06 10.00
C TRP A 51 -2.24 0.45 11.25
N LEU A 52 -3.27 1.30 11.08
CA LEU A 52 -4.19 1.67 12.16
C LEU A 52 -4.98 0.45 12.66
N ALA A 53 -5.49 -0.34 11.72
CA ALA A 53 -6.29 -1.51 11.99
C ALA A 53 -5.50 -2.81 11.78
N HIS A 54 -5.75 -3.82 12.61
CA HIS A 54 -5.18 -5.16 12.51
C HIS A 54 -6.26 -6.23 12.55
N TRP A 55 -6.03 -7.32 11.81
CA TRP A 55 -6.88 -8.50 11.87
C TRP A 55 -6.44 -9.37 13.04
N ASP A 56 -7.39 -9.75 13.88
CA ASP A 56 -7.19 -10.71 14.96
C ASP A 56 -7.86 -12.04 14.58
N PRO A 57 -7.09 -13.13 14.35
CA PRO A 57 -7.67 -14.41 13.95
C PRO A 57 -8.47 -15.07 15.07
N ASP A 58 -8.02 -14.96 16.33
CA ASP A 58 -8.66 -15.59 17.48
C ASP A 58 -10.02 -14.95 17.77
N ARG A 59 -10.12 -13.64 17.52
CA ARG A 59 -11.38 -12.89 17.67
C ARG A 59 -12.13 -12.67 16.36
N SER A 60 -11.63 -13.23 15.25
CA SER A 60 -12.22 -13.19 13.90
C SER A 60 -12.77 -11.83 13.51
N GLY A 61 -11.94 -10.79 13.61
CA GLY A 61 -12.36 -9.42 13.34
C GLY A 61 -11.22 -8.44 13.14
N TRP A 62 -11.55 -7.25 12.65
CA TRP A 62 -10.65 -6.12 12.57
C TRP A 62 -10.71 -5.28 13.85
N TYR A 63 -9.58 -4.76 14.29
CA TYR A 63 -9.45 -4.01 15.54
C TYR A 63 -8.58 -2.78 15.40
N VAL A 64 -8.91 -1.72 16.15
CA VAL A 64 -8.04 -0.58 16.42
C VAL A 64 -7.77 -0.57 17.93
N GLY A 65 -6.51 -0.78 18.32
CA GLY A 65 -6.20 -1.08 19.72
C GLY A 65 -6.98 -2.30 20.22
N SER A 66 -7.77 -2.15 21.29
CA SER A 66 -8.64 -3.20 21.80
C SER A 66 -10.06 -3.21 21.23
N GLU A 67 -10.46 -2.17 20.50
CA GLU A 67 -11.84 -2.01 20.02
C GLU A 67 -12.06 -2.73 18.69
N ARG A 68 -13.16 -3.49 18.59
CA ARG A 68 -13.57 -4.15 17.35
C ARG A 68 -14.12 -3.11 16.39
N LEU A 69 -13.69 -3.19 15.13
CA LEU A 69 -14.28 -2.43 14.04
C LEU A 69 -15.59 -3.11 13.61
N ASP A 70 -16.69 -2.53 14.04
CA ASP A 70 -17.97 -2.71 13.38
C ASP A 70 -17.95 -1.78 12.16
N PHE A 71 -18.09 -2.33 10.95
CA PHE A 71 -17.93 -1.66 9.66
C PHE A 71 -18.80 -0.39 9.44
N PHE A 72 -19.59 0.02 10.43
CA PHE A 72 -20.49 1.18 10.42
C PHE A 72 -19.93 2.44 11.09
N ARG A 73 -18.69 2.44 11.62
CA ARG A 73 -18.07 3.67 12.16
C ARG A 73 -17.46 4.50 11.02
N GLU A 74 -18.22 5.46 10.49
CA GLU A 74 -17.85 6.46 9.46
C GLU A 74 -16.81 7.50 9.93
N ALA A 75 -15.92 7.17 10.87
CA ALA A 75 -14.98 8.15 11.44
C ALA A 75 -13.92 8.65 10.43
N LEU A 76 -13.73 7.94 9.31
CA LEU A 76 -12.75 8.26 8.28
C LEU A 76 -13.34 8.07 6.88
N PRO A 77 -12.99 8.94 5.89
CA PRO A 77 -13.54 8.90 4.52
C PRO A 77 -13.47 7.56 3.80
N TYR A 78 -12.46 6.75 4.09
CA TYR A 78 -12.20 5.45 3.44
C TYR A 78 -12.30 4.27 4.43
N GLY A 79 -12.80 4.53 5.63
CA GLY A 79 -12.80 3.59 6.74
C GLY A 79 -11.40 3.35 7.36
N PRO A 80 -11.30 2.73 8.54
CA PRO A 80 -10.02 2.58 9.26
C PRO A 80 -9.00 1.65 8.59
N LEU A 81 -9.44 0.79 7.66
CA LEU A 81 -8.55 -0.14 6.94
C LEU A 81 -7.63 0.59 5.94
N ALA A 82 -8.02 1.77 5.48
CA ALA A 82 -7.28 2.57 4.51
C ALA A 82 -6.29 3.56 5.15
N TYR A 83 -5.94 3.37 6.43
CA TYR A 83 -5.11 4.30 7.20
C TYR A 83 -3.95 3.64 7.94
N LEU A 84 -2.87 4.41 8.06
CA LEU A 84 -1.67 4.10 8.80
C LEU A 84 -1.51 5.08 9.96
N HIS A 85 -0.77 4.70 10.99
CA HIS A 85 -0.25 5.66 11.96
C HIS A 85 0.67 6.67 11.24
N ALA A 86 0.43 7.96 11.48
CA ALA A 86 1.26 9.01 10.91
C ALA A 86 2.71 8.91 11.40
N GLU A 87 3.65 9.29 10.53
CA GLU A 87 5.08 9.40 10.79
C GLU A 87 5.51 10.88 10.82
N PRO A 88 6.62 11.23 11.49
CA PRO A 88 7.07 12.63 11.59
C PRO A 88 7.33 13.31 10.24
N ASP A 89 7.57 12.54 9.18
CA ASP A 89 7.85 13.03 7.83
C ASP A 89 6.62 13.07 6.92
N ASP A 90 5.43 12.68 7.42
CA ASP A 90 4.18 12.88 6.68
C ASP A 90 3.80 14.36 6.60
N SER A 91 3.17 14.73 5.49
CA SER A 91 2.65 16.10 5.31
C SER A 91 1.58 16.39 6.37
N PRO A 92 1.69 17.50 7.13
CA PRO A 92 0.64 17.92 8.06
C PRO A 92 -0.74 18.07 7.40
N ASP A 93 -0.78 18.41 6.11
CA ASP A 93 -2.02 18.57 5.34
C ASP A 93 -2.72 17.23 5.07
N HIS A 94 -2.00 16.11 5.16
CA HIS A 94 -2.52 14.76 4.96
C HIS A 94 -2.79 14.02 6.29
N ILE A 95 -2.35 14.59 7.43
CA ILE A 95 -2.58 14.00 8.74
C ILE A 95 -4.01 14.28 9.18
N ARG A 96 -4.73 13.20 9.49
CA ARG A 96 -6.05 13.20 10.14
C ARG A 96 -5.94 12.64 11.55
N ARG A 97 -7.05 12.61 12.27
CA ARG A 97 -7.16 11.96 13.57
C ARG A 97 -8.24 10.88 13.56
N TYR A 98 -7.91 9.71 14.08
CA TYR A 98 -8.88 8.71 14.52
C TYR A 98 -8.85 8.72 16.04
N GLU A 99 -9.88 9.30 16.66
CA GLU A 99 -9.85 9.69 18.08
C GLU A 99 -8.64 10.60 18.37
N ASP A 100 -7.70 10.15 19.20
CA ASP A 100 -6.46 10.88 19.50
C ASP A 100 -5.22 10.39 18.73
N ILE A 101 -5.42 9.43 17.81
CA ILE A 101 -4.34 8.83 17.04
C ILE A 101 -4.15 9.63 15.74
N PRO A 102 -2.97 10.21 15.49
CA PRO A 102 -2.67 10.83 14.20
C PRO A 102 -2.49 9.74 13.15
N VAL A 103 -3.21 9.88 12.03
CA VAL A 103 -3.27 8.90 10.96
C VAL A 103 -3.09 9.55 9.60
N VAL A 104 -2.58 8.79 8.63
CA VAL A 104 -2.44 9.21 7.23
C VAL A 104 -3.09 8.14 6.35
N SER A 105 -3.69 8.55 5.24
CA SER A 105 -4.25 7.57 4.30
C SER A 105 -3.13 6.77 3.63
N VAL A 106 -3.41 5.52 3.28
CA VAL A 106 -2.46 4.65 2.58
C VAL A 106 -2.00 5.26 1.25
N PRO A 107 -2.88 5.82 0.38
CA PRO A 107 -2.46 6.49 -0.85
C PRO A 107 -1.55 7.70 -0.62
N ASP A 108 -1.86 8.54 0.39
CA ASP A 108 -1.04 9.71 0.71
C ASP A 108 0.37 9.29 1.14
N ARG A 109 0.47 8.27 2.01
CA ARG A 109 1.76 7.72 2.44
C ARG A 109 2.51 7.12 1.25
N ALA A 110 1.84 6.31 0.43
CA ALA A 110 2.46 5.68 -0.73
C ALA A 110 3.01 6.72 -1.71
N ASN A 111 2.24 7.77 -2.02
CA ASN A 111 2.71 8.88 -2.85
C ASN A 111 3.96 9.56 -2.29
N ARG A 112 3.94 9.90 -1.00
CA ARG A 112 5.11 10.48 -0.34
C ARG A 112 6.34 9.59 -0.48
N LEU A 113 6.19 8.28 -0.21
CA LEU A 113 7.29 7.31 -0.30
C LEU A 113 7.83 7.16 -1.73
N LEU A 114 6.97 7.34 -2.74
CA LEU A 114 7.34 7.36 -4.15
C LEU A 114 7.88 8.73 -4.63
N GLY A 115 7.83 9.77 -3.79
CA GLY A 115 8.21 11.13 -4.18
C GLY A 115 7.19 11.79 -5.13
N ARG A 116 5.92 11.42 -5.02
CA ARG A 116 4.82 11.86 -5.90
C ARG A 116 3.76 12.64 -5.13
N THR A 117 2.93 13.38 -5.87
CA THR A 117 1.78 14.13 -5.33
C THR A 117 0.46 13.73 -5.99
N ASP A 118 0.47 12.97 -7.08
CA ASP A 118 -0.71 12.51 -7.81
C ASP A 118 -1.08 11.06 -7.44
N HIS A 119 -2.36 10.73 -7.36
CA HIS A 119 -2.84 9.38 -7.04
C HIS A 119 -3.03 8.49 -8.27
N GLY A 120 -2.45 8.86 -9.42
CA GLY A 120 -2.71 8.17 -10.69
C GLY A 120 -2.38 6.68 -10.65
N LEU A 121 -1.33 6.28 -9.92
CA LEU A 121 -0.94 4.87 -9.76
C LEU A 121 -1.88 4.04 -8.86
N PHE A 122 -2.82 4.69 -8.18
CA PHE A 122 -3.71 4.05 -7.21
C PHE A 122 -5.17 4.06 -7.68
N ASP A 123 -5.38 4.34 -8.96
CA ASP A 123 -6.69 4.18 -9.58
C ASP A 123 -7.09 2.70 -9.57
N ALA A 124 -8.37 2.46 -9.24
CA ALA A 124 -8.94 1.15 -9.03
C ALA A 124 -9.06 0.34 -10.35
N ASP A 125 -9.11 1.05 -11.48
CA ASP A 125 -9.27 0.46 -12.81
C ASP A 125 -7.94 -0.01 -13.44
N LEU A 126 -6.80 0.20 -12.76
CA LEU A 126 -5.49 -0.19 -13.28
C LEU A 126 -5.21 -1.67 -13.08
N ASP A 127 -4.94 -2.36 -14.18
CA ASP A 127 -4.39 -3.70 -14.13
C ASP A 127 -2.85 -3.70 -13.90
N LEU A 128 -2.27 -4.88 -13.65
CA LEU A 128 -0.84 -5.01 -13.36
C LEU A 128 0.04 -4.58 -14.55
N TYR A 129 -0.44 -4.77 -15.77
CA TYR A 129 0.28 -4.39 -16.98
C TYR A 129 0.31 -2.87 -17.15
N MET A 130 -0.84 -2.21 -16.94
CA MET A 130 -0.92 -0.75 -16.92
C MET A 130 -0.03 -0.15 -15.82
N LEU A 131 -0.04 -0.73 -14.62
CA LEU A 131 0.84 -0.29 -13.53
C LEU A 131 2.31 -0.40 -13.91
N TRP A 132 2.76 -1.52 -14.48
CA TRP A 132 4.14 -1.67 -14.93
C TRP A 132 4.52 -0.64 -15.99
N TYR A 133 3.65 -0.47 -16.99
CA TYR A 133 3.85 0.51 -18.05
C TYR A 133 3.98 1.93 -17.48
N MET A 134 3.06 2.34 -16.59
CA MET A 134 3.11 3.64 -15.94
C MET A 134 4.37 3.83 -15.11
N ILE A 135 4.82 2.82 -14.37
CA ILE A 135 6.08 2.90 -13.60
C ILE A 135 7.28 3.06 -14.54
N GLY A 136 7.30 2.37 -15.69
CA GLY A 136 8.32 2.55 -16.72
C GLY A 136 8.35 3.94 -17.35
N GLU A 137 7.18 4.51 -17.64
CA GLU A 137 7.08 5.89 -18.17
C GLU A 137 7.50 6.95 -17.15
N LEU A 138 7.24 6.70 -15.86
CA LEU A 138 7.59 7.62 -14.78
C LEU A 138 9.07 7.60 -14.43
N TRP A 139 9.72 6.43 -14.59
CA TRP A 139 11.11 6.19 -14.19
C TRP A 139 11.85 5.32 -15.21
N PRO A 140 12.09 5.85 -16.43
CA PRO A 140 12.63 5.06 -17.54
C PRO A 140 14.08 4.62 -17.32
N GLU A 141 14.84 5.25 -16.41
CA GLU A 141 16.24 4.90 -16.14
C GLU A 141 16.37 3.79 -15.08
N GLU A 142 15.32 3.56 -14.28
CA GLU A 142 15.32 2.68 -13.12
C GLU A 142 14.55 1.38 -13.34
N VAL A 143 13.64 1.36 -14.31
CA VAL A 143 12.90 0.15 -14.70
C VAL A 143 13.68 -0.56 -15.81
N PRO A 144 14.05 -1.84 -15.64
CA PRO A 144 14.75 -2.58 -16.68
C PRO A 144 13.93 -2.61 -17.98
N ASP A 145 14.59 -2.35 -19.12
CA ASP A 145 14.03 -2.60 -20.43
C ASP A 145 13.58 -4.07 -20.51
N GLY A 146 12.27 -4.32 -20.60
CA GLY A 146 11.76 -5.68 -20.68
C GLY A 146 10.30 -5.84 -20.29
N PRO A 147 9.72 -7.02 -20.56
CA PRO A 147 8.39 -7.36 -20.07
C PRO A 147 8.38 -7.39 -18.54
N LEU A 148 7.19 -7.25 -17.96
CA LEU A 148 6.93 -7.61 -16.56
C LEU A 148 7.65 -8.94 -16.23
N PRO A 149 8.33 -9.04 -15.07
CA PRO A 149 8.81 -10.33 -14.61
C PRO A 149 7.63 -11.31 -14.58
N GLY A 150 7.77 -12.41 -15.31
CA GLY A 150 6.79 -13.49 -15.27
C GLY A 150 6.69 -14.08 -13.85
N PRO A 151 5.61 -14.80 -13.53
CA PRO A 151 5.52 -15.52 -12.26
C PRO A 151 6.73 -16.45 -12.09
N PRO A 152 7.21 -16.68 -10.85
CA PRO A 152 8.31 -17.62 -10.66
C PRO A 152 7.86 -19.01 -11.17
N PRO A 153 8.78 -19.82 -11.74
CA PRO A 153 8.43 -21.18 -12.12
C PRO A 153 7.90 -21.95 -10.90
N PRO A 154 6.97 -22.90 -11.08
CA PRO A 154 6.46 -23.69 -9.96
C PRO A 154 7.61 -24.37 -9.21
N LEU A 155 7.56 -24.34 -7.88
CA LEU A 155 8.52 -25.06 -7.04
C LEU A 155 8.44 -26.56 -7.40
N SER A 156 9.58 -27.11 -7.81
CA SER A 156 9.74 -28.52 -8.23
C SER A 156 9.73 -29.48 -7.04
#